data_AF-A0AAV2ZM15-F1
#
_entry.id   AF-A0AAV2ZM15-F1
#
_cell.length_a   1.000
_cell.length_b   1.000
_cell.length_c   1.000
_cell.angle_alpha   90.00
_cell.angle_beta   90.00
_cell.angle_gamma   90.00
#
_symmetry.space_group_name_H-M   'P 1'
#
loop_
_entity.id
_entity.type
_entity.pdbx_description
1 polymer ?
#
loop_
_entity_poly.entity_id
_entity_poly.type
_entity_poly.pdbx_seq_one_letter_code
_entity_poly.pdbx_strand_id
1 'polypeptide(L)'
;FLFSLIFFNLLPGLSQSVEVIQDKFIIVQSGKSAELKCEHEQNTYLGMFWYQQKAQQGLKLMVYSPGAGDTHTMEDGFNSWTLSRTHVLISTLLLPSASREDSAVYFCAIS
;
A
#
# COMPACT_ATOMS: atom_id res chain seq x y z
N PHE A 1 47.27 28.96 -20.57
CA PHE A 1 46.52 27.80 -20.05
C PHE A 1 45.25 28.32 -19.39
N LEU A 2 44.13 28.34 -20.11
CA LEU A 2 42.82 28.75 -19.58
C LEU A 2 42.17 27.51 -18.96
N PHE A 3 41.97 27.52 -17.64
CA PHE A 3 41.14 26.52 -16.96
C PHE A 3 39.67 26.91 -17.15
N SER A 4 38.95 26.14 -17.97
CA SER A 4 37.48 26.23 -18.03
C SER A 4 36.90 25.41 -16.89
N LEU A 5 36.21 26.06 -15.95
CA LEU A 5 35.41 25.39 -14.94
C LEU A 5 34.04 25.07 -15.56
N ILE A 6 33.88 23.83 -16.04
CA ILE A 6 32.58 23.32 -16.48
C ILE A 6 31.76 23.04 -15.22
N PHE A 7 30.86 23.96 -14.87
CA PHE A 7 29.80 23.69 -13.91
C PHE A 7 28.76 22.79 -14.59
N PHE A 8 28.85 21.48 -14.37
CA PHE A 8 27.71 20.59 -14.60
C PHE A 8 26.62 21.00 -13.62
N ASN A 9 25.69 21.86 -14.06
CA ASN A 9 24.42 22.04 -13.39
C ASN A 9 23.70 20.69 -13.49
N LEU A 10 23.86 19.86 -12.45
CA LEU A 10 22.93 18.78 -12.19
C LEU A 10 21.58 19.45 -11.96
N LEU A 11 20.77 19.55 -13.01
CA LEU A 11 19.35 19.78 -12.85
C LEU A 11 18.86 18.65 -11.95
N PRO A 12 18.41 18.90 -10.70
CA PRO A 12 17.74 17.86 -9.95
C PRO A 12 16.56 17.44 -10.81
N GLY A 13 16.61 16.22 -11.33
CA GLY A 13 15.46 15.65 -12.00
C GLY A 13 14.30 15.69 -11.02
N LEU A 14 13.24 16.42 -11.35
CA LEU A 14 12.00 16.40 -10.60
C LEU A 14 11.40 15.00 -10.74
N SER A 15 11.81 14.07 -9.87
CA SER A 15 11.10 12.82 -9.67
C SER A 15 9.82 13.14 -8.94
N GLN A 16 8.68 13.11 -9.63
CA GLN A 16 7.35 13.21 -9.02
C GLN A 16 6.99 11.89 -8.33
N SER A 17 7.83 11.43 -7.40
CA SER A 17 7.54 10.25 -6.60
C SER A 17 6.47 10.60 -5.58
N VAL A 18 5.38 9.85 -5.56
CA VAL A 18 4.37 9.95 -4.51
C VAL A 18 4.78 9.00 -3.39
N GLU A 19 4.84 9.51 -2.16
CA GLU A 19 5.09 8.69 -0.99
C GLU A 19 3.82 7.91 -0.60
N VAL A 20 4.00 6.61 -0.32
CA VAL A 20 2.97 5.74 0.25
C VAL A 20 3.40 5.37 1.66
N ILE A 21 2.58 5.74 2.63
CA ILE A 21 2.86 5.61 4.06
C ILE A 21 2.07 4.41 4.61
N GLN A 22 2.78 3.48 5.24
CA GLN A 22 2.22 2.30 5.91
C GLN A 22 3.03 1.96 7.17
N ASP A 23 2.44 1.20 8.08
CA ASP A 23 3.16 0.69 9.24
C ASP A 23 4.25 -0.30 8.81
N LYS A 24 5.46 -0.15 9.36
CA LYS A 24 6.60 -1.01 9.01
C LYS A 24 6.39 -2.47 9.42
N PHE A 25 5.74 -2.68 10.55
CA PHE A 25 5.35 -3.99 11.05
C PHE A 25 4.22 -3.85 12.08
N ILE A 26 3.36 -4.85 12.14
CA ILE A 26 2.38 -5.03 13.20
C ILE A 26 2.54 -6.42 13.81
N ILE A 27 2.30 -6.54 15.11
CA ILE A 27 2.29 -7.81 15.83
C ILE A 27 0.95 -7.93 16.53
N VAL A 28 0.19 -8.97 16.17
CA VAL A 28 -1.18 -9.15 16.65
C VAL A 28 -1.29 -10.54 17.27
N GLN A 29 -1.97 -10.61 18.42
CA GLN A 29 -2.26 -11.89 19.06
C GLN A 29 -3.32 -12.65 18.26
N SER A 30 -3.17 -13.96 18.14
CA SER A 30 -4.18 -14.79 17.47
C SER A 30 -5.58 -14.59 18.10
N GLY A 31 -6.60 -14.51 17.25
CA GLY A 31 -7.98 -14.26 17.65
C GLY A 31 -8.33 -12.79 17.89
N LYS A 32 -7.36 -11.87 17.74
CA LYS A 32 -7.59 -10.41 17.80
C LYS A 32 -7.66 -9.81 16.40
N SER A 33 -8.29 -8.65 16.29
CA SER A 33 -8.36 -7.93 15.04
C SER A 33 -7.02 -7.33 14.67
N ALA A 34 -6.68 -7.37 13.38
CA ALA A 34 -5.55 -6.66 12.80
C ALA A 34 -6.08 -5.55 11.88
N GLU A 35 -5.37 -4.43 11.87
CA GLU A 35 -5.66 -3.29 11.02
C GLU A 35 -4.38 -2.90 10.29
N LEU A 36 -4.45 -2.79 8.97
CA LEU A 36 -3.36 -2.32 8.11
C LEU A 36 -3.80 -1.02 7.47
N LYS A 37 -3.09 0.07 7.78
CA LYS A 37 -3.38 1.39 7.25
C LYS A 37 -2.39 1.76 6.15
N CYS A 38 -2.92 2.39 5.09
CA CYS A 38 -2.14 2.96 4.00
C CYS A 38 -2.63 4.36 3.67
N GLU A 39 -1.68 5.29 3.52
CA GLU A 39 -1.94 6.70 3.20
C GLU A 39 -1.05 7.18 2.05
N HIS A 40 -1.53 8.14 1.26
CA HIS A 40 -0.74 8.84 0.25
C HIS A 40 -1.25 10.28 0.09
N GLU A 41 -0.49 11.12 -0.63
CA GLU A 41 -0.80 12.55 -0.78
C GLU A 41 -1.36 12.92 -2.17
N GLN A 42 -1.40 11.96 -3.10
CA GLN A 42 -1.83 12.22 -4.49
C GLN A 42 -3.32 11.96 -4.72
N ASN A 43 -4.15 13.01 -4.67
CA ASN A 43 -5.61 12.90 -4.83
C ASN A 43 -6.11 12.51 -6.23
N THR A 44 -5.25 12.56 -7.24
CA THR A 44 -5.56 12.14 -8.62
C THR A 44 -5.35 10.63 -8.83
N TYR A 45 -4.63 9.97 -7.92
CA TYR A 45 -4.48 8.52 -7.92
C TYR A 45 -5.63 7.92 -7.13
N LEU A 46 -6.71 7.59 -7.86
CA LEU A 46 -7.96 7.12 -7.26
C LEU A 46 -7.86 5.65 -6.87
N GLY A 47 -7.10 4.87 -7.65
CA GLY A 47 -6.97 3.44 -7.48
C GLY A 47 -6.07 3.09 -6.31
N MET A 48 -6.50 2.17 -5.46
CA MET A 48 -5.68 1.56 -4.42
C MET A 48 -5.74 0.05 -4.45
N PHE A 49 -4.60 -0.55 -4.13
CA PHE A 49 -4.39 -1.99 -4.18
C PHE A 49 -3.76 -2.44 -2.87
N TRP A 50 -4.21 -3.59 -2.38
CA TRP A 50 -3.50 -4.33 -1.36
C TRP A 50 -3.01 -5.65 -1.92
N TYR A 51 -1.76 -5.99 -1.60
CA TYR A 51 -1.12 -7.24 -1.97
C TYR A 51 -0.64 -7.96 -0.72
N GLN A 52 -0.73 -9.29 -0.75
CA GLN A 52 -0.09 -10.17 0.22
C GLN A 52 1.10 -10.86 -0.43
N GLN A 53 2.22 -10.91 0.30
CA GLN A 53 3.37 -11.73 -0.03
C GLN A 53 3.70 -12.69 1.11
N LYS A 54 3.46 -13.98 0.89
CA LYS A 54 3.93 -15.05 1.76
C LYS A 54 5.40 -15.34 1.51
N ALA A 55 6.08 -15.91 2.50
CA ALA A 55 7.48 -16.33 2.35
C ALA A 55 7.64 -17.24 1.12
N GLN A 56 8.61 -16.92 0.26
CA GLN A 56 8.93 -17.67 -0.96
C GLN A 56 7.79 -17.72 -2.00
N GLN A 57 6.77 -16.87 -1.88
CA GLN A 57 5.69 -16.75 -2.87
C GLN A 57 5.76 -15.40 -3.59
N GLY A 58 5.15 -15.34 -4.76
CA GLY A 58 4.92 -14.08 -5.49
C GLY A 58 3.89 -13.19 -4.79
N LEU A 59 3.81 -11.94 -5.23
CA LEU A 59 2.75 -11.02 -4.83
C LEU A 59 1.40 -11.55 -5.31
N LYS A 60 0.42 -11.58 -4.39
CA LYS A 60 -0.98 -11.88 -4.71
C LYS A 60 -1.81 -10.64 -4.44
N LEU A 61 -2.62 -10.22 -5.41
CA LEU A 61 -3.60 -9.18 -5.20
C LEU A 61 -4.64 -9.66 -4.19
N MET A 62 -4.94 -8.84 -3.20
CA MET A 62 -5.99 -9.08 -2.21
C MET A 62 -7.26 -8.32 -2.55
N VAL A 63 -7.10 -7.04 -2.93
CA VAL A 63 -8.21 -6.16 -3.23
C VAL A 63 -7.77 -5.00 -4.11
N TYR A 64 -8.66 -4.64 -5.02
CA TYR A 64 -8.61 -3.40 -5.78
C TYR A 64 -9.80 -2.51 -5.39
N SER A 65 -9.52 -1.22 -5.18
CA SER A 65 -10.51 -0.18 -4.97
C SER A 65 -10.29 0.96 -5.97
N PRO A 66 -11.21 1.21 -6.93
CA PRO A 66 -11.07 2.26 -7.94
C PRO A 66 -11.24 3.69 -7.41
N GLY A 67 -11.61 3.89 -6.14
CA GLY A 67 -11.87 5.22 -5.58
C GLY A 67 -12.34 5.18 -4.13
N ALA A 68 -12.82 6.31 -3.61
CA ALA A 68 -13.44 6.37 -2.29
C ALA A 68 -14.85 5.75 -2.29
N GLY A 69 -15.24 5.16 -1.16
CA GLY A 69 -16.53 4.52 -0.93
C GLY A 69 -16.43 3.00 -0.86
N ASP A 70 -17.58 2.34 -1.04
CA ASP A 70 -17.72 0.89 -0.88
C ASP A 70 -17.49 0.11 -2.18
N THR A 71 -17.07 0.78 -3.26
CA THR A 71 -16.71 0.13 -4.51
C THR A 71 -15.30 -0.45 -4.39
N HIS A 72 -15.23 -1.74 -4.08
CA HIS A 72 -13.99 -2.53 -4.09
C HIS A 72 -14.30 -4.00 -4.40
N THR A 73 -13.28 -4.73 -4.80
CA THR A 73 -13.39 -6.16 -5.10
C THR A 73 -12.29 -6.92 -4.39
N MET A 74 -12.68 -7.72 -3.41
CA MET A 74 -11.78 -8.69 -2.77
C MET A 74 -11.55 -9.85 -3.74
N GLU A 75 -10.31 -10.27 -3.89
CA GLU A 75 -9.94 -11.45 -4.65
C GLU A 75 -10.27 -12.74 -3.88
N ASP A 76 -10.46 -13.82 -4.63
CA ASP A 76 -10.76 -15.13 -4.06
C ASP A 76 -9.68 -15.56 -3.04
N GLY A 77 -10.14 -16.06 -1.90
CA GLY A 77 -9.27 -16.48 -0.79
C GLY A 77 -8.94 -15.38 0.22
N PHE A 78 -9.41 -14.14 0.01
CA PHE A 78 -9.24 -13.03 0.97
C PHE A 78 -10.55 -12.59 1.64
N ASN A 79 -11.60 -13.42 1.59
CA ASN A 79 -12.94 -13.14 2.13
C ASN A 79 -12.98 -12.89 3.66
N SER A 80 -11.93 -13.27 4.40
CA SER A 80 -11.80 -12.96 5.82
C SER A 80 -11.40 -11.51 6.10
N TRP A 81 -10.97 -10.79 5.08
CA TRP A 81 -10.56 -9.39 5.15
C TRP A 81 -11.66 -8.47 4.63
N THR A 82 -11.68 -7.25 5.15
CA THR A 82 -12.54 -6.18 4.65
C THR A 82 -11.74 -4.92 4.37
N LEU A 83 -12.21 -4.09 3.44
CA LEU A 83 -11.62 -2.80 3.13
C LEU A 83 -12.50 -1.66 3.65
N SER A 84 -11.89 -0.68 4.30
CA SER A 84 -12.48 0.63 4.56
C SER A 84 -11.76 1.70 3.77
N ARG A 85 -12.51 2.46 2.97
CA ARG A 85 -11.96 3.43 2.02
C ARG A 85 -12.82 4.69 1.93
N THR A 86 -13.01 5.38 3.06
CA THR A 86 -13.87 6.57 3.14
C THR A 86 -13.31 7.79 2.40
N HIS A 87 -11.99 7.89 2.24
CA HIS A 87 -11.31 8.98 1.55
C HIS A 87 -10.34 8.45 0.51
N VAL A 88 -10.17 9.18 -0.60
CA VAL A 88 -9.26 8.80 -1.69
C VAL A 88 -7.78 8.82 -1.30
N LEU A 89 -7.42 9.22 -0.09
CA LEU A 89 -6.02 9.27 0.36
C LEU A 89 -5.70 8.22 1.42
N ILE A 90 -6.70 7.61 2.06
CA ILE A 90 -6.56 6.65 3.16
C ILE A 90 -7.29 5.34 2.86
N SER A 91 -6.60 4.21 2.96
CA SER A 91 -7.18 2.88 2.84
C SER A 91 -6.80 2.05 4.05
N THR A 92 -7.79 1.37 4.64
CA THR A 92 -7.58 0.51 5.80
C THR A 92 -8.08 -0.90 5.48
N LEU A 93 -7.20 -1.89 5.61
CA LEU A 93 -7.54 -3.30 5.49
C LEU A 93 -7.73 -3.88 6.90
N LEU A 94 -8.88 -4.48 7.15
CA LEU A 94 -9.24 -5.04 8.46
C LEU A 94 -9.33 -6.57 8.38
N LEU A 95 -8.71 -7.23 9.34
CA LEU A 95 -8.88 -8.66 9.61
C LEU A 95 -9.53 -8.82 10.98
N PRO A 96 -10.78 -9.29 11.10
CA PRO A 96 -11.48 -9.35 12.38
C PRO A 96 -10.84 -10.30 13.41
N SER A 97 -10.21 -11.38 12.95
CA SER A 97 -9.60 -12.40 13.80
C SER A 97 -8.34 -12.97 13.15
N ALA A 98 -7.18 -12.58 13.67
CA ALA A 98 -5.89 -12.97 13.13
C ALA A 98 -5.50 -14.41 13.50
N SER A 99 -4.87 -15.11 12.55
CA SER A 99 -4.29 -16.43 12.72
C SER A 99 -2.81 -16.45 12.32
N ARG A 100 -2.11 -17.56 12.59
CA ARG A 100 -0.73 -17.73 12.11
C ARG A 100 -0.67 -17.75 10.58
N GLU A 101 -1.71 -18.27 9.94
CA GLU A 101 -1.81 -18.36 8.48
C GLU A 101 -1.90 -17.00 7.82
N ASP A 102 -2.23 -15.94 8.57
CA ASP A 102 -2.26 -14.55 8.07
C ASP A 102 -0.90 -13.86 8.15
N SER A 103 0.12 -14.46 8.76
CA SER A 103 1.46 -13.86 8.83
C SER A 103 2.08 -13.75 7.44
N ALA A 104 2.38 -12.52 6.99
CA ALA A 104 2.90 -12.21 5.66
C ALA A 104 3.47 -10.79 5.64
N VAL A 105 4.09 -10.40 4.52
CA VAL A 105 4.31 -9.00 4.18
C VAL A 105 3.09 -8.52 3.38
N TYR A 106 2.61 -7.32 3.71
CA TYR A 106 1.47 -6.70 3.04
C TYR A 106 1.96 -5.42 2.36
N PHE A 107 1.57 -5.22 1.12
CA PHE A 107 1.96 -4.03 0.35
C PHE A 107 0.72 -3.27 -0.09
N CYS A 108 0.81 -1.96 0.01
CA CYS A 108 -0.14 -1.03 -0.55
C CYS A 108 0.44 -0.34 -1.79
N ALA A 109 -0.38 -0.13 -2.81
CA ALA A 109 -0.01 0.62 -4.01
C ALA A 109 -1.15 1.55 -4.45
N ILE A 110 -0.81 2.59 -5.22
CA ILE A 110 -1.72 3.64 -5.70
C ILE A 110 -1.54 3.85 -7.21
N SER A 111 -2.60 4.25 -7.92
CA SER A 111 -2.58 4.58 -9.36
C SER A 111 -3.56 5.67 -9.75
#